data_AF-A0AAU0KFS3-F1
#
_entry.id   AF-A0AAU0KFS3-F1
#
_cell.length_a   1.000
_cell.length_b   1.000
_cell.length_c   1.000
_cell.angle_alpha   90.00
_cell.angle_beta   90.00
_cell.angle_gamma   90.00
#
_symmetry.space_group_name_H-M   'P 1'
#
loop_
_entity.id
_entity.type
_entity.pdbx_description
1 polymer ?
#
loop_
_entity_poly.entity_id
_entity_poly.type
_entity_poly.pdbx_seq_one_letter_code
_entity_poly.pdbx_strand_id
1 'polypeptide(L)'
;MKRNAVLFSSHLLGETVLARLQKLRAEVPEDHDIFFYYDETRLSEAEVSRRAGQALPHGSHDWPQYKRPCRYFPDKIPGNEDGMLLSAFHRLPAYDNYWYLEYDVVYSGDWRHFFQSFAGNTADLLSTSIARHDRIPDWPLWKSLELPDEVELPQQQWLRSFNPIARFSRAALETLASEYREHGWAGHSECVVPTVLTYRGLRIEDIGGDGEFVPPGRENRYYRNNWLDKSLTPGTFVFRPAMPAPGPEPDLLWHPVKDTDHSTWDRTSERPTLLSVRLRDLLRRLSGRT
;
A
#
# COMPACT_ATOMS: atom_id res chain seq x y z
N MET A 1 15.38 -7.34 18.80
CA MET A 1 14.32 -7.72 17.83
C MET A 1 14.07 -6.51 16.95
N LYS A 2 13.94 -6.69 15.63
CA LYS A 2 13.65 -5.55 14.74
C LYS A 2 12.25 -5.02 15.03
N ARG A 3 12.06 -3.70 15.02
CA ARG A 3 10.74 -3.08 15.15
C ARG A 3 10.18 -2.77 13.77
N ASN A 4 8.91 -3.07 13.55
CA ASN A 4 8.25 -2.88 12.27
C ASN A 4 7.06 -1.93 12.43
N ALA A 5 6.97 -0.91 11.59
CA ALA A 5 5.75 -0.13 11.44
C ALA A 5 4.91 -0.72 10.30
N VAL A 6 3.61 -0.90 10.49
CA VAL A 6 2.67 -1.30 9.44
C VAL A 6 1.70 -0.15 9.20
N LEU A 7 1.80 0.47 8.03
CA LEU A 7 0.96 1.55 7.55
C LEU A 7 -0.19 0.95 6.75
N PHE A 8 -1.32 0.71 7.42
CA PHE A 8 -2.55 0.27 6.76
C PHE A 8 -3.21 1.48 6.09
N SER A 9 -2.96 1.64 4.80
CA SER A 9 -3.27 2.81 3.98
C SER A 9 -4.71 2.80 3.49
N SER A 10 -5.50 3.81 3.85
CA SER A 10 -6.90 3.94 3.44
C SER A 10 -7.38 5.38 3.35
N HIS A 11 -8.14 5.70 2.30
CA HIS A 11 -8.94 6.93 2.23
C HIS A 11 -10.41 6.70 2.65
N LEU A 12 -10.74 5.47 3.07
CA LEU A 12 -12.08 5.01 3.43
C LEU A 12 -12.10 4.51 4.88
N LEU A 13 -13.26 4.57 5.53
CA LEU A 13 -13.44 4.14 6.93
C LEU A 13 -14.73 3.31 7.14
N GLY A 14 -15.21 2.64 6.11
CA GLY A 14 -16.36 1.73 6.20
C GLY A 14 -16.08 0.48 7.02
N GLU A 15 -17.14 -0.29 7.27
CA GLU A 15 -17.07 -1.51 8.09
C GLU A 15 -16.13 -2.57 7.49
N THR A 16 -16.06 -2.68 6.15
CA THR A 16 -15.13 -3.61 5.49
C THR A 16 -13.67 -3.23 5.75
N VAL A 17 -13.33 -1.94 5.68
CA VAL A 17 -11.99 -1.44 6.00
C VAL A 17 -11.64 -1.74 7.45
N LEU A 18 -12.56 -1.44 8.37
CA LEU A 18 -12.36 -1.64 9.80
C LEU A 18 -12.21 -3.13 10.16
N ALA A 19 -13.00 -4.01 9.53
CA ALA A 19 -12.87 -5.46 9.71
C ALA A 19 -11.50 -5.96 9.25
N ARG A 20 -10.98 -5.47 8.12
CA ARG A 20 -9.63 -5.81 7.63
C ARG A 20 -8.53 -5.29 8.56
N LEU A 21 -8.65 -4.05 9.04
CA LEU A 21 -7.74 -3.48 10.05
C LEU A 21 -7.76 -4.28 11.36
N GLN A 22 -8.94 -4.70 11.82
CA GLN A 22 -9.10 -5.49 13.04
C GLN A 22 -8.49 -6.89 12.89
N LYS A 23 -8.71 -7.56 11.75
CA LYS A 23 -8.06 -8.84 11.43
C LYS A 23 -6.53 -8.69 11.46
N LEU A 24 -6.00 -7.67 10.79
CA LEU A 24 -4.56 -7.39 10.78
C LEU A 24 -4.04 -7.21 12.22
N ARG A 25 -4.69 -6.39 13.06
CA ARG A 25 -4.31 -6.19 14.47
C ARG A 25 -4.35 -7.44 15.33
N ALA A 26 -5.33 -8.32 15.09
CA ALA A 26 -5.46 -9.56 15.85
C ALA A 26 -4.35 -10.58 15.52
N GLU A 27 -3.76 -10.48 14.34
CA GLU A 27 -2.88 -11.51 13.78
C GLU A 27 -1.41 -11.09 13.72
N VAL A 28 -1.09 -9.81 13.56
CA VAL A 28 0.32 -9.38 13.46
C VAL A 28 1.16 -9.81 14.68
N PRO A 29 2.45 -10.12 14.49
CA PRO A 29 3.36 -10.39 15.59
C PRO A 29 3.59 -9.16 16.48
N GLU A 30 4.00 -9.36 17.74
CA GLU A 30 4.19 -8.29 18.74
C GLU A 30 5.23 -7.23 18.37
N ASP A 31 6.13 -7.52 17.43
CA ASP A 31 7.15 -6.59 16.93
C ASP A 31 6.66 -5.70 15.77
N HIS A 32 5.34 -5.72 15.49
CA HIS A 32 4.69 -4.90 14.47
C HIS A 32 3.69 -3.93 15.10
N ASP A 33 4.02 -2.64 15.07
CA ASP A 33 3.11 -1.57 15.46
C ASP A 33 2.25 -1.15 14.25
N ILE A 34 0.93 -1.27 14.35
CA ILE A 34 0.00 -0.95 13.25
C ILE A 34 -0.56 0.46 13.40
N PHE A 35 -0.44 1.24 12.33
CA PHE A 35 -1.02 2.56 12.19
C PHE A 35 -2.08 2.53 11.10
N PHE A 36 -3.28 3.01 11.40
CA PHE A 36 -4.24 3.38 10.37
C PHE A 36 -3.73 4.64 9.65
N TYR A 37 -3.17 4.45 8.46
CA TYR A 37 -2.53 5.48 7.67
C TYR A 37 -3.54 6.07 6.69
N TYR A 38 -3.93 7.33 6.85
CA TYR A 38 -5.14 7.83 6.19
C TYR A 38 -5.02 9.21 5.56
N ASP A 39 -5.79 9.41 4.49
CA ASP A 39 -5.90 10.70 3.81
C ASP A 39 -6.76 11.67 4.63
N GLU A 40 -6.12 12.66 5.25
CA GLU A 40 -6.78 13.66 6.11
C GLU A 40 -7.67 14.62 5.32
N THR A 41 -7.55 14.66 3.98
CA THR A 41 -8.46 15.43 3.12
C THR A 41 -9.79 14.70 2.91
N ARG A 42 -9.85 13.41 3.24
CA ARG A 42 -11.02 12.54 3.06
C ARG A 42 -11.68 12.14 4.38
N LEU A 43 -10.89 11.96 5.44
CA LEU A 43 -11.37 11.50 6.73
C LEU A 43 -10.97 12.48 7.84
N SER A 44 -11.91 12.76 8.75
CA SER A 44 -11.62 13.60 9.91
C SER A 44 -10.87 12.85 11.01
N GLU A 45 -9.91 13.52 11.65
CA GLU A 45 -9.15 12.96 12.78
C GLU A 45 -10.05 12.48 13.92
N ALA A 46 -11.13 13.21 14.22
CA ALA A 46 -12.09 12.84 15.26
C ALA A 46 -12.80 11.51 14.94
N GLU A 47 -13.15 11.27 13.67
CA GLU A 47 -13.77 10.02 13.25
C GLU A 47 -12.77 8.86 13.29
N VAL A 48 -11.57 9.07 12.76
CA VAL A 48 -10.50 8.07 12.75
C VAL A 48 -10.11 7.67 14.17
N SER A 49 -9.87 8.64 15.06
CA SER A 49 -9.52 8.36 16.46
C SER A 49 -10.57 7.51 17.16
N ARG A 50 -11.85 7.75 16.87
CA ARG A 50 -12.97 7.00 17.47
C ARG A 50 -13.09 5.58 16.94
N ARG A 51 -12.78 5.33 15.67
CA ARG A 51 -13.11 4.06 14.99
C ARG A 51 -11.89 3.20 14.66
N ALA A 52 -10.77 3.83 14.32
CA ALA A 52 -9.55 3.17 13.90
C ALA A 52 -8.47 3.14 15.00
N GLY A 53 -8.57 3.92 16.08
CA GLY A 53 -7.56 3.91 17.15
C GLY A 53 -6.22 4.51 16.71
N GLN A 54 -5.11 3.81 16.94
CA GLN A 54 -3.77 4.26 16.54
C GLN A 54 -3.71 4.54 15.03
N ALA A 55 -3.44 5.80 14.69
CA ALA A 55 -3.53 6.32 13.34
C ALA A 55 -2.41 7.32 13.04
N LEU A 56 -2.15 7.54 11.76
CA LEU A 56 -1.21 8.54 11.27
C LEU A 56 -1.83 9.20 10.02
N PRO A 57 -2.19 10.50 10.08
CA PRO A 57 -2.70 11.19 8.91
C PRO A 57 -1.62 11.38 7.85
N HIS A 58 -2.03 11.54 6.60
CA HIS A 58 -1.20 12.11 5.54
C HIS A 58 -2.07 13.00 4.66
N GLY A 59 -1.48 14.08 4.16
CA GLY A 59 -2.08 14.93 3.14
C GLY A 59 -1.48 14.66 1.77
N SER A 60 -2.28 14.84 0.71
CA SER A 60 -1.79 14.97 -0.66
C SER A 60 -0.79 16.13 -0.85
N HIS A 61 -0.68 17.02 0.14
CA HIS A 61 0.24 18.15 0.18
C HIS A 61 1.54 17.86 0.94
N ASP A 62 1.70 16.66 1.51
CA ASP A 62 2.90 16.32 2.28
C ASP A 62 4.06 15.91 1.37
N TRP A 63 3.77 15.14 0.32
CA TRP A 63 4.77 14.57 -0.56
C TRP A 63 5.68 15.60 -1.28
N PRO A 64 5.21 16.81 -1.68
CA PRO A 64 6.07 17.79 -2.35
C PRO A 64 7.24 18.29 -1.50
N GLN A 65 7.20 18.09 -0.18
CA GLN A 65 8.32 18.42 0.71
C GLN A 65 9.48 17.42 0.59
N TYR A 66 9.21 16.22 0.07
CA TYR A 66 10.17 15.12 0.01
C TYR A 66 10.65 14.81 -1.39
N LYS A 67 9.83 15.13 -2.39
CA LYS A 67 10.07 14.73 -3.77
C LYS A 67 9.49 15.77 -4.71
N ARG A 68 10.22 16.09 -5.78
CA ARG A 68 9.71 16.98 -6.82
C ARG A 68 8.72 16.23 -7.74
N PRO A 69 7.72 16.92 -8.32
CA PRO A 69 6.90 16.35 -9.38
C PRO A 69 7.73 15.94 -10.60
N CYS A 70 7.30 14.88 -11.29
CA CYS A 70 7.76 14.60 -12.65
C CYS A 70 7.02 15.47 -13.67
N ARG A 71 7.66 15.76 -14.80
CA ARG A 71 7.16 16.61 -15.90
C ARG A 71 5.96 16.00 -16.61
N TYR A 72 5.91 14.68 -16.75
CA TYR A 72 4.83 14.00 -17.48
C TYR A 72 3.52 13.90 -16.69
N PHE A 73 3.59 13.92 -15.35
CA PHE A 73 2.44 13.78 -14.45
C PHE A 73 2.63 14.62 -13.17
N PRO A 74 2.66 15.96 -13.28
CA PRO A 74 3.09 16.82 -12.19
C PRO A 74 2.15 16.80 -10.97
N ASP A 75 0.85 16.62 -11.19
CA ASP A 75 -0.17 16.72 -10.14
C ASP A 75 -0.77 15.35 -9.75
N LYS A 76 -0.19 14.25 -10.25
CA LYS A 76 -0.88 12.95 -10.16
C LYS A 76 -0.65 12.27 -8.82
N ILE A 77 -1.76 12.08 -8.10
CA ILE A 77 -1.95 11.10 -7.04
C ILE A 77 -3.12 10.21 -7.51
N PRO A 78 -2.95 8.89 -7.65
CA PRO A 78 -1.80 8.08 -7.25
C PRO A 78 -0.56 8.23 -8.16
N GLY A 79 0.63 8.09 -7.58
CA GLY A 79 1.93 8.16 -8.24
C GLY A 79 3.09 8.65 -7.36
N ASN A 80 2.82 9.27 -6.20
CA ASN A 80 3.84 9.83 -5.29
C ASN A 80 3.69 9.34 -3.85
N GLU A 81 3.19 8.11 -3.68
CA GLU A 81 3.03 7.41 -2.41
C GLU A 81 4.34 7.27 -1.63
N ASP A 82 5.48 7.20 -2.33
CA ASP A 82 6.81 7.20 -1.74
C ASP A 82 7.11 8.49 -0.95
N GLY A 83 6.70 9.65 -1.44
CA GLY A 83 6.83 10.91 -0.70
C GLY A 83 5.92 10.95 0.54
N MET A 84 4.72 10.36 0.45
CA MET A 84 3.85 10.19 1.63
C MET A 84 4.50 9.20 2.63
N LEU A 85 5.09 8.12 2.15
CA LEU A 85 5.81 7.15 2.99
C LEU A 85 7.02 7.79 3.70
N LEU A 86 7.77 8.69 3.03
CA LEU A 86 8.85 9.47 3.65
C LEU A 86 8.32 10.40 4.75
N SER A 87 7.12 10.97 4.58
CA SER A 87 6.45 11.71 5.66
C SER A 87 6.19 10.83 6.88
N ALA A 88 5.72 9.60 6.68
CA ALA A 88 5.51 8.65 7.77
C ALA A 88 6.83 8.23 8.43
N PHE A 89 7.88 7.97 7.64
CA PHE A 89 9.22 7.62 8.10
C PHE A 89 9.78 8.65 9.08
N HIS A 90 9.74 9.94 8.72
CA HIS A 90 10.26 11.01 9.59
C HIS A 90 9.46 11.21 10.88
N ARG A 91 8.15 10.93 10.86
CA ARG A 91 7.28 11.03 12.05
C ARG A 91 7.37 9.80 12.95
N LEU A 92 7.81 8.67 12.40
CA LEU A 92 7.99 7.41 13.10
C LEU A 92 9.45 6.93 13.01
N PRO A 93 10.48 7.68 13.47
CA PRO A 93 11.87 7.39 13.15
C PRO A 93 12.49 6.23 13.95
N ALA A 94 11.70 5.44 14.69
CA ALA A 94 12.19 4.42 15.63
C ALA A 94 12.07 2.97 15.12
N TYR A 95 11.68 2.75 13.87
CA TYR A 95 11.44 1.41 13.29
C TYR A 95 12.55 0.99 12.34
N ASP A 96 12.83 -0.32 12.28
CA ASP A 96 13.82 -0.87 11.36
C ASP A 96 13.23 -1.10 9.97
N ASN A 97 11.93 -1.43 9.90
CA ASN A 97 11.21 -1.61 8.66
C ASN A 97 9.83 -0.93 8.68
N TYR A 98 9.36 -0.57 7.49
CA TYR A 98 8.06 0.06 7.26
C TYR A 98 7.32 -0.75 6.20
N TRP A 99 6.22 -1.36 6.60
CA TRP A 99 5.28 -2.00 5.69
C TRP A 99 4.23 -0.99 5.26
N TYR A 100 4.06 -0.84 3.96
CA TYR A 100 2.90 -0.20 3.35
C TYR A 100 1.92 -1.27 2.92
N LEU A 101 0.64 -1.08 3.22
CA LEU A 101 -0.42 -2.04 2.89
C LEU A 101 -1.72 -1.29 2.55
N GLU A 102 -2.16 -1.36 1.30
CA GLU A 102 -3.43 -0.79 0.86
C GLU A 102 -4.62 -1.55 1.44
N TYR A 103 -5.68 -0.82 1.77
CA TYR A 103 -6.90 -1.35 2.39
C TYR A 103 -7.63 -2.42 1.55
N ASP A 104 -7.43 -2.40 0.24
CA ASP A 104 -8.06 -3.30 -0.72
C ASP A 104 -7.23 -4.57 -0.97
N VAL A 105 -6.06 -4.71 -0.33
CA VAL A 105 -5.31 -5.96 -0.25
C VAL A 105 -5.93 -6.89 0.79
N VAL A 106 -6.22 -8.13 0.38
CA VAL A 106 -6.71 -9.18 1.27
C VAL A 106 -5.74 -10.34 1.27
N TYR A 107 -5.27 -10.74 2.46
CA TYR A 107 -4.59 -12.02 2.63
C TYR A 107 -5.59 -13.08 3.07
N SER A 108 -5.71 -14.18 2.32
CA SER A 108 -6.62 -15.29 2.62
C SER A 108 -6.11 -16.23 3.73
N GLY A 109 -4.89 -15.98 4.24
CA GLY A 109 -4.31 -16.70 5.39
C GLY A 109 -4.27 -15.88 6.69
N ASP A 110 -3.39 -16.31 7.61
CA ASP A 110 -3.07 -15.62 8.87
C ASP A 110 -1.89 -14.65 8.69
N TRP A 111 -2.11 -13.36 8.94
CA TRP A 111 -1.07 -12.33 8.82
C TRP A 111 0.17 -12.63 9.66
N ARG A 112 0.04 -13.33 10.80
CA ARG A 112 1.17 -13.77 11.62
C ARG A 112 2.18 -14.54 10.78
N HIS A 113 1.70 -15.55 10.05
CA HIS A 113 2.56 -16.42 9.23
C HIS A 113 3.17 -15.65 8.06
N PHE A 114 2.41 -14.74 7.46
CA PHE A 114 2.92 -13.85 6.41
C PHE A 114 4.13 -13.04 6.92
N PHE A 115 3.97 -12.27 8.00
CA PHE A 115 5.04 -11.42 8.54
C PHE A 115 6.22 -12.23 9.09
N GLN A 116 5.95 -13.36 9.77
CA GLN A 116 7.02 -14.23 10.29
C GLN A 116 7.91 -14.80 9.20
N SER A 117 7.37 -15.06 8.00
CA SER A 117 8.17 -15.53 6.87
C SER A 117 9.22 -14.53 6.38
N PHE A 118 9.08 -13.25 6.73
CA PHE A 118 10.00 -12.17 6.38
C PHE A 118 10.80 -11.63 7.58
N ALA A 119 10.63 -12.19 8.80
CA ALA A 119 11.29 -11.67 10.01
C ALA A 119 12.82 -11.65 9.91
N GLY A 120 13.42 -12.65 9.23
CA GLY A 120 14.85 -12.72 8.94
C GLY A 120 15.29 -12.09 7.62
N ASN A 121 14.36 -11.54 6.83
CA ASN A 121 14.68 -11.05 5.49
C ASN A 121 15.45 -9.71 5.54
N THR A 122 16.58 -9.66 4.84
CA THR A 122 17.51 -8.51 4.81
C THR A 122 17.40 -7.63 3.58
N ALA A 123 16.45 -7.87 2.67
CA ALA A 123 16.20 -7.01 1.52
C ALA A 123 15.73 -5.62 1.97
N ASP A 124 16.24 -4.58 1.34
CA ASP A 124 15.88 -3.19 1.61
C ASP A 124 14.51 -2.82 1.05
N LEU A 125 14.11 -3.47 -0.06
CA LEU A 125 12.75 -3.43 -0.58
C LEU A 125 12.22 -4.85 -0.73
N LEU A 126 11.07 -5.12 -0.12
CA LEU A 126 10.19 -6.22 -0.50
C LEU A 126 9.00 -5.61 -1.24
N SER A 127 8.75 -6.03 -2.47
CA SER A 127 7.63 -5.55 -3.28
C SER A 127 7.01 -6.70 -4.07
N THR A 128 6.08 -6.41 -4.98
CA THR A 128 5.50 -7.38 -5.90
C THR A 128 5.77 -7.01 -7.35
N SER A 129 5.76 -8.00 -8.23
CA SER A 129 5.77 -7.86 -9.68
C SER A 129 6.93 -7.03 -10.20
N ILE A 130 8.12 -7.24 -9.64
CA ILE A 130 9.30 -6.47 -10.03
C ILE A 130 9.75 -6.91 -11.42
N ALA A 131 9.95 -5.95 -12.33
CA ALA A 131 10.32 -6.24 -13.70
C ALA A 131 11.21 -5.15 -14.29
N ARG A 132 12.14 -5.57 -15.15
CA ARG A 132 12.93 -4.67 -15.99
C ARG A 132 12.11 -4.07 -17.12
N HIS A 133 12.52 -2.88 -17.55
CA HIS A 133 11.93 -2.19 -18.69
C HIS A 133 11.90 -3.02 -19.97
N ASP A 134 12.97 -3.74 -20.30
CA ASP A 134 13.07 -4.53 -21.54
C ASP A 134 12.06 -5.68 -21.62
N ARG A 135 11.55 -6.15 -20.47
CA ARG A 135 10.49 -7.16 -20.39
C ARG A 135 9.10 -6.58 -20.62
N ILE A 136 8.90 -5.29 -20.33
CA ILE A 136 7.60 -4.61 -20.47
C ILE A 136 7.77 -3.17 -21.01
N PRO A 137 8.35 -2.97 -22.20
CA PRO A 137 8.78 -1.65 -22.68
C PRO A 137 7.61 -0.68 -22.89
N ASP A 138 6.40 -1.20 -23.12
CA ASP A 138 5.23 -0.38 -23.39
C ASP A 138 4.44 0.03 -22.13
N TRP A 139 4.95 -0.25 -20.92
CA TRP A 139 4.25 0.14 -19.69
C TRP A 139 4.20 1.68 -19.57
N PRO A 140 3.01 2.28 -19.40
CA PRO A 140 2.79 3.71 -19.62
C PRO A 140 3.48 4.64 -18.62
N LEU A 141 3.96 4.11 -17.48
CA LEU A 141 4.59 4.90 -16.43
C LEU A 141 6.10 5.06 -16.59
N TRP A 142 6.74 4.37 -17.56
CA TRP A 142 8.16 4.58 -17.87
C TRP A 142 8.47 6.04 -18.22
N LYS A 143 7.56 6.71 -18.93
CA LYS A 143 7.70 8.14 -19.27
C LYS A 143 7.77 9.06 -18.06
N SER A 144 7.37 8.60 -16.87
CA SER A 144 7.47 9.42 -15.67
C SER A 144 8.85 9.38 -15.02
N LEU A 145 9.66 8.36 -15.29
CA LEU A 145 10.96 8.20 -14.65
C LEU A 145 11.94 9.26 -15.18
N GLU A 146 12.44 10.07 -14.27
CA GLU A 146 13.39 11.13 -14.55
C GLU A 146 14.65 10.93 -13.72
N LEU A 147 15.76 10.73 -14.42
CA LEU A 147 17.08 10.59 -13.85
C LEU A 147 17.69 11.98 -13.60
N PRO A 148 18.54 12.13 -12.58
CA PRO A 148 19.44 13.27 -12.45
C PRO A 148 20.34 13.42 -13.68
N ASP A 149 20.78 14.65 -13.98
CA ASP A 149 21.60 14.94 -15.16
C ASP A 149 22.96 14.22 -15.12
N GLU A 150 23.50 13.98 -13.92
CA GLU A 150 24.76 13.27 -13.68
C GLU A 150 24.64 11.74 -13.70
N VAL A 151 23.42 11.19 -13.81
CA VAL A 151 23.19 9.74 -13.77
C VAL A 151 23.03 9.19 -15.19
N GLU A 152 24.02 8.40 -15.61
CA GLU A 152 23.91 7.57 -16.81
C GLU A 152 23.42 6.15 -16.44
N LEU A 153 22.12 5.91 -16.61
CA LEU A 153 21.51 4.60 -16.37
C LEU A 153 20.73 4.11 -17.59
N PRO A 154 21.20 3.06 -18.29
CA PRO A 154 20.50 2.55 -19.47
C PRO A 154 19.13 1.98 -19.12
N GLN A 155 18.18 2.05 -20.05
CA GLN A 155 16.78 1.65 -19.80
C GLN A 155 16.63 0.20 -19.31
N GLN A 156 17.52 -0.71 -19.70
CA GLN A 156 17.52 -2.11 -19.26
C GLN A 156 17.74 -2.26 -17.73
N GLN A 157 18.27 -1.23 -17.08
CA GLN A 157 18.42 -1.14 -15.63
C GLN A 157 17.26 -0.43 -14.95
N TRP A 158 16.32 0.16 -15.70
CA TRP A 158 15.11 0.73 -15.13
C TRP A 158 14.19 -0.40 -14.69
N LEU A 159 13.62 -0.23 -13.50
CA LEU A 159 12.76 -1.21 -12.88
C LEU A 159 11.38 -0.62 -12.61
N ARG A 160 10.39 -1.50 -12.65
CA ARG A 160 9.08 -1.25 -12.07
C ARG A 160 8.81 -2.23 -10.96
N SER A 161 7.91 -1.86 -10.06
CA SER A 161 7.32 -2.72 -9.05
C SER A 161 5.87 -2.33 -8.84
N PHE A 162 5.07 -3.24 -8.29
CA PHE A 162 3.66 -3.01 -7.96
C PHE A 162 3.52 -3.03 -6.44
N ASN A 163 3.26 -1.85 -5.86
CA ASN A 163 3.43 -1.61 -4.43
C ASN A 163 2.15 -1.55 -3.54
N PRO A 164 1.00 -2.21 -3.82
CA PRO A 164 -0.11 -2.21 -2.86
C PRO A 164 0.24 -2.87 -1.52
N ILE A 165 1.26 -3.74 -1.52
CA ILE A 165 1.95 -4.19 -0.31
C ILE A 165 3.45 -4.13 -0.56
N ALA A 166 4.20 -3.49 0.34
CA ALA A 166 5.65 -3.41 0.26
C ALA A 166 6.28 -3.23 1.64
N ARG A 167 7.52 -3.71 1.82
CA ARG A 167 8.35 -3.42 3.00
C ARG A 167 9.58 -2.64 2.58
N PHE A 168 9.86 -1.57 3.31
CA PHE A 168 11.05 -0.76 3.17
C PHE A 168 11.90 -0.92 4.42
N SER A 169 13.20 -1.17 4.26
CA SER A 169 14.15 -0.98 5.35
C SER A 169 14.32 0.51 5.63
N ARG A 170 14.78 0.84 6.84
CA ARG A 170 15.26 2.20 7.14
C ARG A 170 16.27 2.69 6.10
N ALA A 171 17.23 1.85 5.72
CA ALA A 171 18.27 2.22 4.75
C ALA A 171 17.67 2.57 3.38
N ALA A 172 16.62 1.87 2.93
CA ALA A 172 15.90 2.23 1.72
C ALA A 172 15.28 3.63 1.82
N LEU A 173 14.60 3.95 2.92
CA LEU A 173 13.93 5.23 3.09
C LEU A 173 14.92 6.39 3.25
N GLU A 174 16.03 6.17 3.96
CA GLU A 174 17.13 7.15 4.07
C GLU A 174 17.77 7.41 2.70
N THR A 175 17.99 6.35 1.92
CA THR A 175 18.51 6.46 0.55
C THR A 175 17.55 7.27 -0.33
N LEU A 176 16.27 6.91 -0.38
CA LEU A 176 15.27 7.63 -1.18
C LEU A 176 15.19 9.11 -0.77
N ALA A 177 15.19 9.41 0.53
CA ALA A 177 15.15 10.78 1.03
C ALA A 177 16.35 11.62 0.58
N SER A 178 17.56 11.04 0.61
CA SER A 178 18.78 11.71 0.13
C SER A 178 18.75 11.88 -1.39
N GLU A 179 18.42 10.83 -2.14
CA GLU A 179 18.37 10.84 -3.60
C GLU A 179 17.38 11.86 -4.17
N TYR A 180 16.21 12.00 -3.54
CA TYR A 180 15.20 12.96 -3.97
C TYR A 180 15.62 14.39 -3.67
N ARG A 181 16.26 14.62 -2.52
CA ARG A 181 16.67 15.94 -2.07
C ARG A 181 17.91 16.45 -2.79
N GLU A 182 18.91 15.60 -2.96
CA GLU A 182 20.26 16.00 -3.36
C GLU A 182 20.49 15.86 -4.87
N HIS A 183 19.88 14.85 -5.49
CA HIS A 183 20.09 14.52 -6.90
C HIS A 183 18.86 14.77 -7.77
N GLY A 184 17.68 14.97 -7.18
CA GLY A 184 16.49 15.36 -7.94
C GLY A 184 15.92 14.25 -8.81
N TRP A 185 16.02 13.00 -8.39
CA TRP A 185 15.21 11.91 -8.97
C TRP A 185 13.72 12.23 -8.91
N ALA A 186 12.97 11.84 -9.95
CA ALA A 186 11.51 11.96 -9.96
C ALA A 186 10.84 10.87 -10.81
N GLY A 187 9.53 10.71 -10.62
CA GLY A 187 8.72 9.75 -11.37
C GLY A 187 7.70 9.05 -10.50
N HIS A 188 6.90 8.16 -11.08
CA HIS A 188 5.94 7.38 -10.28
C HIS A 188 6.66 6.50 -9.27
N SER A 189 6.14 6.36 -8.05
CA SER A 189 6.67 5.48 -6.99
C SER A 189 7.02 4.10 -7.53
N GLU A 190 6.15 3.54 -8.37
CA GLU A 190 6.31 2.22 -8.99
C GLU A 190 7.55 2.08 -9.88
N CYS A 191 8.11 3.16 -10.44
CA CYS A 191 9.33 3.09 -11.24
C CYS A 191 10.56 3.70 -10.55
N VAL A 192 10.38 4.84 -9.88
CA VAL A 192 11.51 5.57 -9.28
C VAL A 192 12.09 4.82 -8.08
N VAL A 193 11.25 4.25 -7.22
CA VAL A 193 11.70 3.55 -6.00
C VAL A 193 12.58 2.34 -6.33
N PRO A 194 12.11 1.32 -7.09
CA PRO A 194 12.94 0.14 -7.34
C PRO A 194 14.20 0.48 -8.15
N THR A 195 14.11 1.45 -9.07
CA THR A 195 15.26 1.89 -9.88
C THR A 195 16.32 2.56 -9.03
N VAL A 196 15.95 3.53 -8.19
CA VAL A 196 16.88 4.27 -7.32
C VAL A 196 17.57 3.33 -6.33
N LEU A 197 16.80 2.47 -5.67
CA LEU A 197 17.36 1.54 -4.69
C LEU A 197 18.36 0.58 -5.34
N THR A 198 18.02 0.04 -6.51
CA THR A 198 18.95 -0.84 -7.25
C THR A 198 20.17 -0.09 -7.76
N TYR A 199 19.99 1.14 -8.26
CA TYR A 199 21.09 2.01 -8.70
C TYR A 199 22.10 2.29 -7.57
N ARG A 200 21.61 2.48 -6.35
CA ARG A 200 22.44 2.66 -5.15
C ARG A 200 22.93 1.35 -4.51
N GLY A 201 22.67 0.20 -5.14
CA GLY A 201 23.19 -1.10 -4.73
C GLY A 201 22.44 -1.73 -3.54
N LEU A 202 21.24 -1.24 -3.21
CA LEU A 202 20.41 -1.83 -2.17
C LEU A 202 19.74 -3.12 -2.68
N ARG A 203 19.46 -4.05 -1.76
CA ARG A 203 18.88 -5.34 -2.11
C ARG A 203 17.37 -5.21 -2.25
N ILE A 204 16.84 -5.57 -3.42
CA ILE A 204 15.39 -5.65 -3.64
C ILE A 204 15.00 -7.10 -3.91
N GLU A 205 13.82 -7.50 -3.43
CA GLU A 205 13.25 -8.81 -3.70
C GLU A 205 11.75 -8.69 -3.97
N ASP A 206 11.26 -9.59 -4.80
CA ASP A 206 9.84 -9.84 -4.89
C ASP A 206 9.39 -10.73 -3.71
N ILE A 207 8.26 -10.40 -3.10
CA ILE A 207 7.65 -11.22 -2.06
C ILE A 207 7.06 -12.50 -2.62
N GLY A 208 6.82 -12.64 -3.92
CA GLY A 208 6.18 -13.81 -4.51
C GLY A 208 6.21 -13.77 -6.03
N GLY A 209 5.24 -14.41 -6.71
CA GLY A 209 5.20 -14.46 -8.18
C GLY A 209 6.28 -15.36 -8.79
N ASP A 210 6.61 -15.16 -10.06
CA ASP A 210 7.53 -16.02 -10.82
C ASP A 210 8.54 -15.23 -11.69
N GLY A 211 8.79 -13.97 -11.31
CA GLY A 211 9.74 -13.08 -11.99
C GLY A 211 11.21 -13.28 -11.59
N GLU A 212 12.11 -12.51 -12.21
CA GLU A 212 13.57 -12.62 -11.97
C GLU A 212 14.02 -12.22 -10.56
N PHE A 213 13.21 -11.43 -9.85
CA PHE A 213 13.51 -10.91 -8.50
C PHE A 213 12.94 -11.79 -7.38
N VAL A 214 12.34 -12.93 -7.72
CA VAL A 214 11.78 -13.89 -6.76
C VAL A 214 12.91 -14.78 -6.24
N PRO A 215 13.18 -14.81 -4.93
CA PRO A 215 14.17 -15.73 -4.40
C PRO A 215 13.72 -17.20 -4.52
N PRO A 216 14.66 -18.14 -4.70
CA PRO A 216 14.34 -19.57 -4.76
C PRO A 216 13.50 -20.03 -3.57
N GLY A 217 12.40 -20.74 -3.84
CA GLY A 217 11.47 -21.25 -2.84
C GLY A 217 10.34 -20.27 -2.45
N ARG A 218 10.27 -19.10 -3.09
CA ARG A 218 9.17 -18.12 -2.90
C ARG A 218 8.25 -18.01 -4.12
N GLU A 219 8.49 -18.81 -5.15
CA GLU A 219 7.75 -18.78 -6.40
C GLU A 219 6.27 -19.03 -6.15
N ASN A 220 5.43 -18.08 -6.58
CA ASN A 220 3.97 -18.09 -6.47
C ASN A 220 3.44 -18.37 -5.05
N ARG A 221 4.27 -18.13 -4.02
CA ARG A 221 3.96 -18.49 -2.63
C ARG A 221 2.85 -17.64 -2.04
N TYR A 222 2.89 -16.32 -2.27
CA TYR A 222 1.96 -15.38 -1.66
C TYR A 222 1.03 -14.72 -2.67
N TYR A 223 1.32 -14.78 -3.96
CA TYR A 223 0.40 -14.28 -4.98
C TYR A 223 0.74 -14.89 -6.33
N ARG A 224 -0.19 -14.74 -7.28
CA ARG A 224 0.02 -15.05 -8.70
C ARG A 224 -0.45 -13.90 -9.55
N ASN A 225 0.29 -13.61 -10.62
CA ASN A 225 -0.13 -12.67 -11.64
C ASN A 225 0.67 -12.85 -12.93
N ASN A 226 0.39 -12.04 -13.96
CA ASN A 226 1.24 -11.94 -15.13
C ASN A 226 2.05 -10.64 -15.06
N TRP A 227 3.28 -10.72 -14.55
CA TRP A 227 4.17 -9.55 -14.43
C TRP A 227 4.66 -8.99 -15.78
N LEU A 228 4.34 -9.62 -16.91
CA LEU A 228 4.56 -9.05 -18.25
C LEU A 228 3.36 -8.24 -18.75
N ASP A 229 2.19 -8.36 -18.11
CA ASP A 229 1.01 -7.58 -18.46
C ASP A 229 0.98 -6.24 -17.70
N LYS A 230 0.57 -5.17 -18.40
CA LYS A 230 0.52 -3.81 -17.84
C LYS A 230 -0.51 -3.65 -16.72
N SER A 231 -1.53 -4.49 -16.71
CA SER A 231 -2.55 -4.57 -15.67
C SER A 231 -2.31 -5.75 -14.71
N LEU A 232 -1.22 -6.50 -14.92
CA LEU A 232 -0.83 -7.69 -14.17
C LEU A 232 -1.80 -8.88 -14.30
N THR A 233 -2.77 -8.82 -15.21
CA THR A 233 -3.81 -9.86 -15.34
C THR A 233 -3.33 -11.01 -16.23
N PRO A 234 -3.75 -12.27 -15.97
CA PRO A 234 -4.62 -12.74 -14.88
C PRO A 234 -3.87 -13.06 -13.59
N GLY A 235 -4.59 -13.16 -12.47
CA GLY A 235 -3.99 -13.58 -11.20
C GLY A 235 -4.84 -13.26 -9.97
N THR A 236 -4.25 -13.48 -8.80
CA THR A 236 -4.81 -13.05 -7.51
C THR A 236 -4.41 -11.62 -7.19
N PHE A 237 -3.28 -11.13 -7.69
CA PHE A 237 -2.72 -9.83 -7.31
C PHE A 237 -2.41 -8.98 -8.54
N VAL A 238 -3.39 -8.17 -8.95
CA VAL A 238 -3.40 -7.45 -10.23
C VAL A 238 -3.63 -5.96 -10.03
N PHE A 239 -3.38 -5.11 -11.01
CA PHE A 239 -3.83 -3.70 -10.96
C PHE A 239 -5.34 -3.60 -11.22
N ARG A 240 -5.83 -4.39 -12.18
CA ARG A 240 -7.24 -4.46 -12.56
C ARG A 240 -7.52 -5.75 -13.34
N PRO A 241 -8.76 -6.26 -13.34
CA PRO A 241 -9.97 -5.71 -12.72
C PRO A 241 -10.01 -5.90 -11.19
N ALA A 242 -10.91 -5.16 -10.52
CA ALA A 242 -11.22 -5.39 -9.11
C ALA A 242 -12.04 -6.68 -8.94
N MET A 243 -11.85 -7.35 -7.80
CA MET A 243 -12.55 -8.57 -7.42
C MET A 243 -13.52 -8.28 -6.27
N PRO A 244 -14.75 -8.81 -6.28
CA PRO A 244 -15.70 -8.60 -5.19
C PRO A 244 -15.31 -9.33 -3.90
N ALA A 245 -14.52 -10.39 -4.00
CA ALA A 245 -14.03 -11.19 -2.88
C ALA A 245 -12.70 -11.87 -3.26
N PRO A 246 -11.84 -12.23 -2.28
CA PRO A 246 -10.74 -13.15 -2.55
C PRO A 246 -11.29 -14.51 -3.00
N GLY A 247 -10.53 -15.25 -3.81
CA GLY A 247 -10.85 -16.64 -4.13
C GLY A 247 -10.64 -17.59 -2.95
N PRO A 248 -10.98 -18.89 -3.13
CA PRO A 248 -11.03 -19.86 -2.04
C PRO A 248 -9.66 -20.39 -1.61
N GLU A 249 -8.60 -20.10 -2.36
CA GLU A 249 -7.27 -20.61 -2.07
C GLU A 249 -6.67 -19.86 -0.86
N PRO A 250 -6.25 -20.58 0.20
CA PRO A 250 -5.68 -19.97 1.39
C PRO A 250 -4.27 -19.45 1.13
N ASP A 251 -3.78 -18.63 2.05
CA ASP A 251 -2.40 -18.12 2.07
C ASP A 251 -1.96 -17.34 0.82
N LEU A 252 -2.90 -16.67 0.15
CA LEU A 252 -2.64 -15.79 -0.97
C LEU A 252 -3.09 -14.36 -0.71
N LEU A 253 -2.34 -13.42 -1.25
CA LEU A 253 -2.68 -12.02 -1.40
C LEU A 253 -3.59 -11.86 -2.61
N TRP A 254 -4.65 -11.09 -2.40
CA TRP A 254 -5.65 -10.72 -3.37
C TRP A 254 -5.70 -9.21 -3.49
N HIS A 255 -5.61 -8.69 -4.72
CA HIS A 255 -5.69 -7.26 -4.99
C HIS A 255 -6.14 -6.98 -6.44
N PRO A 256 -7.00 -5.96 -6.66
CA PRO A 256 -7.74 -5.21 -5.64
C PRO A 256 -9.03 -5.95 -5.27
N VAL A 257 -9.32 -6.09 -3.97
CA VAL A 257 -10.60 -6.66 -3.51
C VAL A 257 -11.54 -5.55 -3.05
N LYS A 258 -12.55 -5.25 -3.88
CA LYS A 258 -13.55 -4.18 -3.70
C LYS A 258 -14.95 -4.69 -4.07
N ASP A 259 -15.90 -4.43 -3.19
CA ASP A 259 -17.33 -4.66 -3.42
C ASP A 259 -17.79 -3.81 -4.62
N THR A 260 -18.62 -4.38 -5.49
CA THR A 260 -19.00 -3.76 -6.78
C THR A 260 -19.74 -2.43 -6.66
N ASP A 261 -20.35 -2.14 -5.51
CA ASP A 261 -21.14 -0.93 -5.27
C ASP A 261 -20.50 0.04 -4.27
N HIS A 262 -19.30 -0.27 -3.75
CA HIS A 262 -18.61 0.46 -2.68
C HIS A 262 -19.45 0.68 -1.40
N SER A 263 -20.61 0.01 -1.25
CA SER A 263 -21.60 0.34 -0.24
C SER A 263 -21.13 0.09 1.19
N THR A 264 -20.25 -0.89 1.40
CA THR A 264 -19.67 -1.24 2.71
C THR A 264 -18.38 -0.46 3.01
N TRP A 265 -17.84 0.24 2.02
CA TRP A 265 -16.58 0.96 2.07
C TRP A 265 -16.74 2.40 2.56
N ASP A 266 -17.83 3.06 2.14
CA ASP A 266 -18.15 4.44 2.54
C ASP A 266 -19.12 4.51 3.72
N ARG A 267 -19.91 3.45 3.97
CA ARG A 267 -20.90 3.47 5.04
C ARG A 267 -20.21 3.35 6.39
N THR A 268 -20.19 4.46 7.11
CA THR A 268 -20.04 4.48 8.56
C THR A 268 -21.24 3.72 9.14
N SER A 269 -21.06 2.77 10.06
CA SER A 269 -22.20 2.19 10.77
C SER A 269 -22.95 3.33 11.48
N GLU A 270 -24.06 3.78 10.93
CA GLU A 270 -24.98 4.65 11.65
C GLU A 270 -25.53 3.84 12.82
N ARG A 271 -24.97 4.03 14.02
CA ARG A 271 -25.73 3.68 15.22
C ARG A 271 -26.99 4.53 15.17
N PRO A 272 -28.20 3.94 15.16
CA PRO A 272 -29.42 4.72 15.14
C PRO A 272 -29.36 5.70 16.31
N THR A 273 -29.37 6.99 16.00
CA THR A 273 -29.39 8.05 17.01
C THR A 273 -30.62 7.85 17.89
N LEU A 274 -30.54 8.17 19.18
CA LEU A 274 -31.69 8.09 20.11
C LEU A 274 -32.94 8.82 19.58
N LEU A 275 -32.75 9.84 18.73
CA LEU A 275 -33.82 10.51 17.98
C LEU A 275 -34.50 9.59 16.96
N SER A 276 -33.75 8.80 16.19
CA SER A 276 -34.31 7.86 15.20
C SER A 276 -35.08 6.71 15.84
N VAL A 277 -34.64 6.25 17.03
CA VAL A 277 -35.36 5.23 17.82
C VAL A 277 -36.65 5.83 18.39
N ARG A 278 -36.59 7.04 18.97
CA ARG A 278 -37.78 7.75 19.49
C ARG A 278 -38.79 8.09 18.40
N LEU A 279 -38.35 8.47 17.19
CA LEU A 279 -39.26 8.73 16.06
C LEU A 279 -39.95 7.44 15.59
N ARG A 280 -39.23 6.32 15.52
CA ARG A 280 -39.81 5.02 15.18
C ARG A 280 -40.82 4.53 16.23
N ASP A 281 -40.54 4.75 17.51
CA ASP A 281 -41.47 4.41 18.59
C ASP A 281 -42.70 5.33 18.62
N LEU A 282 -42.55 6.62 18.29
CA LEU A 282 -43.66 7.55 18.17
C LEU A 282 -44.58 7.20 16.99
N LEU A 283 -44.00 6.85 15.84
CA LEU A 283 -44.75 6.43 14.65
C LEU A 283 -45.49 5.10 14.86
N ARG A 284 -44.89 4.13 15.56
CA ARG A 284 -45.57 2.89 15.95
C ARG A 284 -46.75 3.10 16.89
N ARG A 285 -46.67 4.10 17.78
CA ARG A 285 -47.78 4.45 18.70
C ARG A 285 -48.93 5.17 17.99
N LEU A 286 -48.65 5.87 16.89
CA LEU A 286 -49.67 6.55 16.08
C LEU A 286 -50.38 5.60 15.09
N SER A 287 -49.70 4.55 14.63
CA SER A 287 -50.29 3.55 13.73
C SER A 287 -51.10 2.44 14.43
N GLY A 288 -51.16 2.44 15.76
CA GLY A 288 -51.87 1.44 16.58
C GLY A 288 -53.19 1.92 17.18
N ARG A 289 -53.71 3.09 16.76
CA ARG A 289 -55.04 3.59 17.15
C ARG A 289 -55.92 3.75 15.92
N THR A 290 -56.53 2.63 15.52
CA THR A 290 -57.80 2.58 14.78
C THR A 290 -58.63 1.50 15.43
#